data_AF-A0A6I4UQR1-F1
#
_entry.id   AF-A0A6I4UQR1-F1
#
_cell.length_a   1.000
_cell.length_b   1.000
_cell.length_c   1.000
_cell.angle_alpha   90.00
_cell.angle_beta   90.00
_cell.angle_gamma   90.00
#
_symmetry.space_group_name_H-M   'P 1'
#
loop_
_entity.id
_entity.type
_entity.pdbx_description
1 polymer ?
#
loop_
_entity_poly.entity_id
_entity_poly.type
_entity_poly.pdbx_seq_one_letter_code
_entity_poly.pdbx_strand_id
1 'polypeptide(L)' 'MSTALPLALAALVPVMLGPAPAEHTAITATLCNGGTITISLGDDAPADDSGYCHPKGCHAGTCREKSGQKGPKRTI' A
#
# COMPACT_ATOMS: atom_id res chain seq x y z
N MET A 1 -43.27 10.09 27.80
CA MET A 1 -42.45 8.97 27.29
C MET A 1 -41.00 9.46 27.29
N SER A 2 -40.09 8.76 27.96
CA SER A 2 -38.71 9.22 28.15
C SER A 2 -37.95 9.13 26.83
N THR A 3 -37.44 10.27 26.35
CA THR A 3 -36.61 10.38 25.13
C THR A 3 -35.20 9.82 25.31
N ALA A 4 -34.82 9.46 26.54
CA ALA A 4 -33.49 8.95 26.87
C ALA A 4 -33.22 7.55 26.31
N LEU A 5 -34.23 6.67 26.26
CA LEU A 5 -34.08 5.30 25.78
C LEU A 5 -33.69 5.21 24.29
N PRO A 6 -34.39 5.88 23.35
CA PRO A 6 -33.98 5.84 21.95
C PRO A 6 -32.62 6.50 21.71
N LEU A 7 -32.27 7.54 22.49
CA LEU A 7 -30.96 8.18 22.42
C LEU A 7 -29.83 7.24 22.85
N ALA A 8 -30.06 6.47 23.92
CA ALA A 8 -29.10 5.49 24.42
C ALA A 8 -28.87 4.35 23.41
N LEU A 9 -29.92 3.90 22.71
CA LEU A 9 -29.77 2.93 21.62
C LEU A 9 -29.02 3.51 20.42
N ALA A 10 -29.29 4.76 20.04
CA ALA A 10 -28.60 5.42 18.92
C ALA A 10 -27.09 5.55 19.17
N ALA A 11 -26.68 5.76 20.41
CA ALA A 11 -25.27 5.85 20.79
C ALA A 11 -24.47 4.55 20.57
N LEU A 12 -25.15 3.39 20.49
CA LEU A 12 -24.52 2.09 20.25
C LEU A 12 -24.29 1.79 18.76
N VAL A 13 -24.87 2.58 17.85
CA VAL A 13 -24.79 2.35 16.40
C VAL A 13 -23.34 2.32 15.88
N PRO A 14 -22.43 3.25 16.25
CA PRO A 14 -21.05 3.20 15.77
C PRO A 14 -20.29 1.94 16.20
N VAL A 15 -20.63 1.39 17.37
CA VAL A 15 -20.01 0.15 17.89
C VAL A 15 -20.45 -1.06 17.05
N MET A 16 -21.71 -1.07 16.59
CA MET A 16 -22.24 -2.14 15.74
C MET A 16 -21.74 -2.04 14.28
N LEU A 17 -21.53 -0.82 13.77
CA LEU A 17 -21.04 -0.60 12.41
C LEU A 17 -19.52 -0.81 12.29
N GLY A 18 -18.79 -0.72 13.41
CA GLY A 18 -17.33 -0.82 13.40
C GLY A 18 -16.64 0.46 12.91
N PRO A 19 -15.30 0.47 12.87
CA PRO A 19 -14.55 1.63 12.42
C PRO A 19 -14.89 1.96 10.97
N ALA A 20 -15.10 3.26 10.70
CA ALA A 20 -15.29 3.73 9.33
C ALA A 20 -14.10 3.30 8.46
N PRO A 21 -14.33 2.90 7.19
CA PRO A 21 -13.24 2.61 6.28
C PRO A 21 -12.33 3.84 6.21
N ALA A 22 -11.06 3.63 6.54
CA ALA A 22 -10.08 4.69 6.47
C ALA A 22 -9.68 4.85 5.00
N GLU A 23 -10.03 5.99 4.41
CA GLU A 23 -9.58 6.43 3.07
C GLU A 23 -8.07 6.75 3.14
N HIS A 24 -7.24 5.77 3.49
CA HIS A 24 -5.79 5.95 3.59
C HIS A 24 -5.17 5.72 2.22
N THR A 25 -5.21 6.77 1.40
CA THR A 25 -4.42 6.87 0.17
C THR A 25 -2.94 7.17 0.46
N ALA A 26 -2.48 7.03 1.70
CA ALA A 26 -1.09 7.21 2.07
C ALA A 26 -0.67 6.50 3.37
N ILE A 27 0.56 5.97 3.38
CA ILE A 27 1.28 5.53 4.58
C ILE A 27 2.18 6.66 5.05
N THR A 28 2.00 7.09 6.29
CA THR A 28 2.83 8.12 6.92
C THR A 28 3.74 7.47 7.97
N ALA A 29 5.07 7.64 7.85
CA ALA A 29 6.05 7.03 8.75
C ALA A 29 6.98 8.09 9.35
N THR A 30 7.30 7.96 10.64
CA THR A 30 8.27 8.80 11.33
C THR A 30 9.69 8.26 11.18
N LEU A 31 10.65 9.16 10.97
CA LEU A 31 12.06 8.82 10.81
C LEU A 31 12.77 8.89 12.16
N CYS A 32 13.78 8.03 12.33
CA CYS A 32 14.56 7.93 13.58
C CYS A 32 15.21 9.25 14.01
N ASN A 33 15.52 10.16 13.08
CA ASN A 33 16.15 11.45 13.36
C ASN A 33 15.16 12.62 13.48
N GLY A 34 13.86 12.32 13.57
CA GLY A 34 12.82 13.34 13.47
C GLY A 34 12.54 13.71 12.01
N GLY A 35 11.25 13.84 11.69
CA GLY A 35 10.76 13.99 10.33
C GLY A 35 9.77 12.91 9.98
N THR A 36 8.98 13.16 8.95
CA THR A 36 7.88 12.30 8.54
C THR A 36 7.90 12.16 7.03
N ILE A 37 7.75 10.95 6.52
CA ILE A 37 7.52 10.69 5.10
C ILE A 37 6.08 10.25 4.88
N THR A 38 5.54 10.58 3.71
CA THR A 38 4.21 10.18 3.27
C THR A 38 4.35 9.44 1.94
N ILE A 39 3.89 8.21 1.90
CA ILE A 39 3.93 7.32 0.74
C ILE A 39 2.51 7.19 0.25
N SER A 40 2.16 7.80 -0.88
CA SER A 40 0.81 7.67 -1.42
C SER A 40 0.53 6.24 -1.88
N LEU A 41 -0.59 5.67 -1.43
CA LEU A 41 -1.17 4.41 -1.89
C LEU A 41 -2.29 4.79 -2.87
N GLY A 42 -1.98 4.72 -4.16
CA GLY A 42 -2.93 4.88 -5.26
C GLY A 42 -2.53 3.94 -6.40
N ASP A 43 -3.43 3.73 -7.36
CA ASP A 43 -3.24 2.87 -8.54
C ASP A 43 -2.25 3.43 -9.57
N ASP A 44 -1.46 4.44 -9.20
CA ASP A 44 -0.23 4.79 -9.91
C ASP A 44 0.77 3.65 -9.67
N ALA A 45 0.50 2.50 -10.31
CA ALA A 45 1.52 1.52 -10.57
C ALA A 45 2.75 2.31 -11.06
N PRO A 46 3.93 2.12 -10.44
CA PRO A 46 5.15 2.69 -11.00
C PRO A 46 5.12 2.42 -12.49
N ALA A 47 5.31 3.48 -13.30
CA ALA A 47 5.41 3.36 -14.74
C ALA A 47 6.21 2.10 -15.02
N ASP A 48 5.62 1.17 -15.77
CA ASP A 48 6.12 -0.17 -15.95
C ASP A 48 7.64 -0.12 -16.11
N ASP A 49 8.38 -0.54 -15.07
CA ASP A 49 9.80 -0.76 -15.20
C ASP A 49 9.96 -2.12 -15.90
N SER A 50 9.33 -2.23 -17.07
CA SER A 50 9.36 -3.39 -17.95
C SER A 50 10.79 -3.54 -18.49
N GLY A 51 11.67 -4.04 -17.62
CA GLY A 51 12.92 -4.67 -18.00
C GLY A 51 14.20 -3.90 -17.75
N TYR A 52 14.20 -2.76 -17.03
CA TYR A 52 15.47 -2.13 -16.65
C TYR A 52 15.81 -2.34 -15.17
N CYS A 53 16.01 -3.60 -14.80
CA CYS A 53 16.84 -3.93 -13.65
C CYS A 53 18.24 -3.36 -13.90
N HIS A 54 18.52 -2.17 -13.39
CA HIS A 54 19.83 -1.54 -13.55
C HIS A 54 20.88 -2.48 -12.93
N PRO A 55 21.85 -3.01 -13.68
CA PRO A 55 22.76 -4.07 -13.22
C PRO A 55 23.65 -3.65 -12.04
N LYS A 56 23.67 -2.36 -11.68
CA LYS A 56 24.39 -1.82 -10.54
C LYS A 56 23.52 -1.63 -9.28
N GLY A 57 22.20 -1.81 -9.37
CA GLY A 57 21.25 -1.63 -8.27
C GLY A 57 20.65 -2.92 -7.70
N CYS A 58 20.59 -4.01 -8.47
CA CYS A 58 19.95 -5.26 -8.06
C CYS A 58 20.89 -6.24 -7.32
N HIS A 59 21.61 -5.78 -6.29
CA HIS A 59 22.49 -6.67 -5.51
C HIS A 59 21.88 -7.22 -4.22
N ALA A 60 20.63 -6.86 -3.87
CA ALA A 60 19.97 -7.23 -2.61
C ALA A 60 18.72 -8.12 -2.74
N GLY A 61 18.25 -8.44 -3.95
CA GLY A 61 17.07 -9.26 -4.17
C GLY A 61 17.42 -10.45 -5.03
N THR A 62 16.98 -11.63 -4.63
CA THR A 62 17.08 -12.87 -5.39
C THR A 62 16.56 -12.69 -6.82
N CYS A 63 17.44 -12.46 -7.80
CA CYS A 63 17.16 -12.68 -9.21
C CYS A 63 17.01 -14.19 -9.42
N ARG A 64 15.86 -14.70 -8.97
CA ARG A 64 15.49 -16.10 -9.16
C ARG A 64 15.07 -16.23 -10.62
N GLU A 65 15.81 -17.05 -11.35
CA GLU A 65 15.50 -17.37 -12.74
C GLU A 65 14.06 -17.91 -12.81
N LYS A 66 13.14 -17.19 -13.44
CA LYS A 66 11.83 -17.76 -13.79
C LYS A 66 12.06 -18.73 -14.94
N SER A 67 11.64 -19.98 -14.79
CA SER A 67 11.66 -21.03 -15.82
C SER A 67 10.64 -20.79 -16.95
N GLY A 68 10.39 -19.53 -17.31
CA GLY A 68 9.57 -19.14 -18.45
C GLY A 68 10.42 -19.13 -19.72
N GLN A 69 9.79 -19.49 -20.84
CA GLN A 69 10.41 -19.65 -22.16
C GLN A 69 11.28 -18.44 -22.52
N LYS A 70 12.60 -18.66 -22.68
CA LYS A 70 13.55 -17.60 -23.04
C LYS A 70 13.24 -17.09 -24.45
N GLY A 71 12.84 -15.83 -24.56
CA GLY A 71 12.74 -15.14 -25.86
C GLY A 71 14.11 -15.08 -26.57
N PRO A 72 14.14 -14.85 -27.89
CA PRO A 72 15.37 -14.91 -28.66
C PRO A 72 16.36 -13.83 -28.19
N LYS A 73 17.59 -14.25 -27.87
CA LYS A 73 18.68 -13.32 -27.56
C LYS A 73 18.97 -12.48 -28.79
N ARG A 74 18.84 -11.16 -28.68
CA ARG A 74 19.36 -10.22 -29.68
C ARG A 74 20.87 -10.12 -29.48
N THR A 75 21.63 -10.60 -30.48
CA THR A 75 23.07 -10.39 -30.58
C THR A 75 23.31 -8.94 -31.00
N ILE A 76 24.21 -8.25 -30.28
CA ILE A 76 24.69 -6.90 -30.61
C ILE A 76 25.63 -6.99 -31.81
#